data_AF-A0A414L7C8-F1
#
_entry.id   AF-A0A414L7C8-F1
#
_cell.length_a   1.000
_cell.length_b   1.000
_cell.length_c   1.000
_cell.angle_alpha   90.00
_cell.angle_beta   90.00
_cell.angle_gamma   90.00
#
_symmetry.space_group_name_H-M   'P 1'
#
loop_
_entity.id
_entity.type
_entity.pdbx_description
1 polymer ?
#
loop_
_entity_poly.entity_id
_entity_poly.type
_entity_poly.pdbx_seq_one_letter_code
_entity_poly.pdbx_strand_id
1 'polypeptide(L)' 'MNFEQLNFTVFCVGGISDALKMNAGKVYRLLRDSGILKEYIVPSYDVLHTFSKEYLIEDLVSYMKEKGVLQ' A
#
# COMPACT_ATOMS: atom_id res chain seq x y z
N MET A 1 -11.62 -9.90 1.76
CA MET A 1 -11.27 -9.00 0.64
C MET A 1 -12.33 -9.16 -0.43
N ASN A 2 -13.07 -8.09 -0.72
CA ASN A 2 -14.01 -8.04 -1.84
C ASN A 2 -13.31 -7.51 -3.10
N PHE A 3 -14.05 -7.36 -4.20
CA PHE A 3 -13.49 -6.90 -5.47
C PHE A 3 -12.93 -5.47 -5.40
N GLU A 4 -13.60 -4.56 -4.69
CA GLU A 4 -13.14 -3.18 -4.53
C GLU A 4 -11.83 -3.08 -3.72
N GLN A 5 -11.75 -3.83 -2.63
CA GLN A 5 -10.53 -3.94 -1.82
C GLN A 5 -9.37 -4.56 -2.61
N LEU A 6 -9.66 -5.51 -3.51
CA LEU A 6 -8.64 -6.08 -4.41
C LEU A 6 -8.13 -5.02 -5.39
N ASN A 7 -9.03 -4.31 -6.08
CA ASN A 7 -8.65 -3.24 -7.02
C ASN A 7 -7.86 -2.14 -6.32
N PHE A 8 -8.30 -1.73 -5.14
CA PHE A 8 -7.61 -0.74 -4.32
C PHE A 8 -6.23 -1.21 -3.87
N THR A 9 -6.10 -2.48 -3.47
CA THR A 9 -4.81 -3.07 -3.14
C THR A 9 -3.86 -3.04 -4.34
N VAL A 10 -4.33 -3.43 -5.52
CA VAL A 10 -3.54 -3.42 -6.76
C VAL A 10 -3.12 -1.98 -7.09
N PHE A 11 -4.03 -1.01 -6.94
CA PHE A 11 -3.73 0.41 -7.11
C PHE A 11 -2.63 0.90 -6.16
N CYS A 12 -2.72 0.57 -4.86
CA CYS A 12 -1.70 0.93 -3.88
C CYS A 12 -0.32 0.32 -4.22
N VAL A 13 -0.30 -0.97 -4.57
CA VAL A 13 0.95 -1.65 -4.98
C VAL A 13 1.58 -0.98 -6.20
N GLY A 14 0.77 -0.64 -7.21
CA GLY A 14 1.23 0.06 -8.41
C GLY A 14 1.76 1.47 -8.10
N GLY A 15 1.02 2.25 -7.32
CA GLY A 15 1.43 3.60 -6.94
C GLY A 15 2.73 3.62 -6.13
N ILE A 16 2.87 2.73 -5.15
CA ILE A 16 4.11 2.60 -4.35
C ILE A 16 5.27 2.11 -5.22
N SER A 17 5.02 1.16 -6.13
CA SER A 17 6.00 0.69 -7.13
C SER A 17 6.55 1.86 -7.95
N ASP A 18 5.68 2.72 -8.46
CA ASP A 18 6.06 3.87 -9.26
C ASP A 18 6.82 4.94 -8.47
N ALA A 19 6.40 5.18 -7.21
CA ALA A 19 7.03 6.13 -6.30
C ALA A 19 8.44 5.70 -5.89
N LEU A 20 8.63 4.40 -5.58
CA LEU A 20 9.90 3.85 -5.12
C LEU A 20 10.80 3.32 -6.25
N LYS A 21 10.33 3.39 -7.51
CA LYS A 21 10.98 2.75 -8.68
C LYS A 21 11.32 1.28 -8.40
N MET A 22 10.41 0.58 -7.74
CA MET A 22 10.58 -0.79 -7.27
C MET A 22 9.60 -1.71 -7.97
N ASN A 23 10.02 -2.93 -8.31
CA ASN A 23 9.11 -3.92 -8.92
C ASN A 23 7.85 -4.13 -8.06
N ALA A 24 6.65 -4.02 -8.67
CA ALA A 24 5.37 -4.20 -8.00
C ALA A 24 5.23 -5.53 -7.24
N GLY A 25 5.79 -6.63 -7.77
CA GLY A 25 5.81 -7.92 -7.06
C GLY A 25 6.66 -7.90 -5.79
N LYS A 26 7.75 -7.11 -5.77
CA LYS A 26 8.54 -6.87 -4.56
C LYS A 26 7.77 -6.01 -3.55
N VAL A 27 7.12 -4.94 -4.01
CA VAL A 27 6.25 -4.09 -3.15
C VAL A 27 5.13 -4.91 -2.52
N TYR A 28 4.42 -5.73 -3.29
CA TYR A 28 3.38 -6.61 -2.77
C TYR A 28 3.91 -7.55 -1.68
N ARG A 29 5.07 -8.19 -1.91
CA ARG A 29 5.70 -9.07 -0.90
C ARG A 29 6.04 -8.30 0.37
N LEU A 30 6.62 -7.11 0.26
CA LEU A 30 6.94 -6.27 1.42
C LEU A 30 5.69 -5.91 2.23
N LEU A 31 4.61 -5.48 1.56
CA LEU A 31 3.34 -5.15 2.23
C LEU A 31 2.67 -6.37 2.87
N ARG A 32 2.74 -7.54 2.21
CA ARG A 32 2.19 -8.79 2.72
C ARG A 32 2.96 -9.29 3.94
N ASP A 33 4.29 -9.38 3.82
CA ASP A 33 5.16 -10.00 4.81
C ASP A 33 5.30 -9.12 6.07
N SER A 34 5.15 -7.80 5.93
CA SER A 34 5.11 -6.85 7.05
C SER A 34 3.76 -6.76 7.77
N GLY A 35 2.72 -7.43 7.25
CA GLY A 35 1.36 -7.31 7.78
C GLY A 35 0.61 -6.06 7.33
N ILE A 36 1.28 -5.05 6.76
CA ILE A 36 0.65 -3.78 6.32
C ILE A 36 -0.55 -4.03 5.41
N LEU A 37 -0.48 -5.02 4.51
CA LEU A 37 -1.61 -5.35 3.65
C LEU A 37 -2.83 -5.84 4.44
N LYS A 38 -2.63 -6.80 5.36
CA LYS A 38 -3.70 -7.50 6.07
C LYS A 38 -4.24 -6.71 7.26
N GLU A 39 -3.38 -5.94 7.91
CA GLU A 39 -3.65 -5.25 9.18
C GLU A 39 -3.93 -3.76 8.98
N TYR A 40 -3.52 -3.15 7.86
CA TYR A 40 -3.72 -1.73 7.59
C TYR A 40 -4.49 -1.46 6.29
N ILE A 41 -3.98 -1.82 5.12
CA ILE A 41 -4.59 -1.41 3.83
C ILE A 41 -5.99 -1.98 3.65
N VAL A 42 -6.18 -3.29 3.87
CA VAL A 42 -7.49 -3.94 3.66
C VAL A 42 -8.51 -3.51 4.72
N PRO A 43 -8.20 -3.51 6.04
CA PRO A 43 -9.15 -3.06 7.06
C PRO A 43 -9.51 -1.58 6.97
N SER A 44 -8.56 -0.73 6.55
CA SER A 44 -8.76 0.72 6.47
C SER A 44 -9.27 1.20 5.11
N TYR A 45 -9.71 0.29 4.24
CA TYR A 45 -10.20 0.60 2.89
C TYR A 45 -11.18 1.77 2.89
N ASP A 46 -12.21 1.73 3.74
CA ASP A 46 -13.30 2.73 3.80
C ASP A 46 -12.79 4.17 4.01
N VAL A 47 -11.64 4.32 4.66
CA VAL A 47 -11.00 5.63 4.86
C VAL A 47 -10.01 5.91 3.73
N LEU A 48 -9.08 4.99 3.47
CA LEU A 48 -7.97 5.21 2.55
C LEU A 48 -8.41 5.44 1.10
N HIS A 49 -9.50 4.82 0.65
CA HIS A 49 -10.00 4.99 -0.72
C HIS A 49 -10.61 6.37 -1.00
N THR A 50 -10.80 7.20 0.03
CA THR A 50 -11.29 8.58 -0.11
C THR A 50 -10.17 9.59 -0.32
N PHE A 51 -8.91 9.20 -0.12
CA PHE A 51 -7.76 10.08 -0.23
C PHE A 51 -7.40 10.37 -1.68
N SER A 52 -6.77 11.52 -1.93
CA SER A 52 -6.15 11.76 -3.23
C SER A 52 -5.02 10.74 -3.45
N LYS A 53 -4.76 10.44 -4.72
CA LYS A 53 -3.72 9.47 -5.10
C LYS A 53 -2.37 9.87 -4.51
N GLU A 54 -1.96 11.11 -4.70
CA GLU A 54 -0.63 11.60 -4.31
C GLU A 54 -0.44 11.46 -2.80
N TYR A 55 -1.42 11.92 -2.01
CA TYR A 55 -1.37 11.84 -0.55
C TYR A 55 -1.38 10.39 -0.05
N LEU A 56 -2.25 9.54 -0.60
CA LEU A 56 -2.33 8.13 -0.22
C LEU A 56 -1.00 7.40 -0.42
N ILE A 57 -0.35 7.62 -1.57
CA ILE A 57 0.91 6.94 -1.88
C ILE A 57 2.05 7.47 -1.00
N GLU A 58 2.11 8.78 -0.75
CA GLU A 58 3.08 9.36 0.18
C GLU A 58 2.91 8.82 1.62
N ASP A 59 1.67 8.77 2.11
CA ASP A 59 1.33 8.25 3.43
C ASP A 59 1.74 6.77 3.57
N LEU A 60 1.38 5.92 2.61
CA LEU A 60 1.74 4.51 2.63
C LEU A 60 3.26 4.29 2.60
N VAL A 61 3.99 5.08 1.80
CA VAL A 61 5.46 5.02 1.76
C VAL A 61 6.05 5.46 3.10
N SER A 62 5.51 6.51 3.73
CA SER A 62 5.94 6.94 5.07
C SER A 62 5.70 5.85 6.10
N TYR A 63 4.50 5.27 6.11
CA TYR A 63 4.14 4.19 7.02
C TYR A 63 5.03 2.95 6.86
N MET A 64 5.39 2.59 5.63
CA MET A 64 6.35 1.51 5.38
C MET A 64 7.74 1.79 5.96
N LYS A 65 8.20 3.05 5.96
CA LYS A 65 9.46 3.45 6.61
C LYS A 65 9.36 3.39 8.13
N GLU A 66 8.28 3.90 8.71
CA GLU A 66 8.03 3.86 10.16
C GLU A 66 7.97 2.42 10.70
N LYS A 67 7.45 1.49 9.90
CA LYS A 67 7.43 0.05 10.21
C LYS A 67 8.76 -0.68 9.94
N GLY A 68 9.79 0.02 9.47
CA GLY A 68 11.10 -0.56 9.17
C GLY A 68 11.11 -1.51 7.96
N VAL A 69 10.08 -1.43 7.10
CA VAL A 69 9.97 -2.26 5.88
C VAL A 69 10.86 -1.72 4.76
N LEU A 70 10.98 -0.40 4.70
CA LEU A 70 11.88 0.32 3.79
C LEU A 70 13.06 0.88 4.59
N GLN A 71 14.26 0.72 4.05
CA GLN A 71 15.49 1.32 4.56
C GLN A 71 15.71 2.71 3.98
#